data_AF-A0A3L7RQU9-F1
#
_entry.id   AF-A0A3L7RQU9-F1
#
_cell.length_a   1.000
_cell.length_b   1.000
_cell.length_c   1.000
_cell.angle_alpha   90.00
_cell.angle_beta   90.00
_cell.angle_gamma   90.00
#
_symmetry.space_group_name_H-M   'P 1'
#
loop_
_entity.id
_entity.type
_entity.pdbx_description
1 polymer ?
#
loop_
_entity_poly.entity_id
_entity_poly.type
_entity_poly.pdbx_seq_one_letter_code
_entity_poly.pdbx_strand_id
1 'polypeptide(L)'
;MTMSDASCRDIRWIVVVCVWLATVTPCLAVEPADPSVAAPTGLPPRGERVGLAFESGGVPVLVGAGARRQLVVTGSFSSGQRHDVTREVAWEVSPAGHARIGADGFLEPLADGDLTITARLGDSSAALPVRVERTAEELPVSFTNEIVPIFTRLGCNTGGCHGKSDGQNGFRLSLLGFEPVEDYAFLVHETRGRRIFPADPEFSLLIMKPTNLLPHGGGRRLAEDSHERELLVRWIRQGVPFGSADDPSIERIRVIPDQREMPFDGRQQLAVIGDYSDGSQRDVTRLAILESNQPELASVDSTGLVTTKRRPGEAAVMVRFQGKVALFRALLPQGLTVAATPPERNLVDTAVINRLRVLGLPPSPVCDDSTFIRRATIDIAGRLPTADEVRAFLADSSADKRDRLVDRLIASPDYADNFAAKWSALLRNKRRNGTDSVYTFRFHDWLRDALDRNLPYDQIVRGVLTAAGDAEAHPPVQWFREVSQPGLQMEDTAQLFLGMRLGCAKCHHHPFEEWSQQDYYGFEAFFTQVGLK
;
A
#
# COMPACT_ATOMS: atom_id res chain seq x y z
N MET A 1 -0.61 -79.41 -29.98
CA MET A 1 0.22 -80.17 -29.05
C MET A 1 0.24 -79.38 -27.74
N THR A 2 -0.40 -79.95 -26.71
CA THR A 2 -0.54 -79.55 -25.29
C THR A 2 -1.11 -78.16 -24.91
N MET A 3 -2.38 -78.17 -24.47
CA MET A 3 -2.87 -77.37 -23.34
C MET A 3 -2.23 -77.85 -22.03
N SER A 4 -1.98 -76.98 -21.05
CA SER A 4 -2.55 -77.10 -19.69
C SER A 4 -2.05 -75.99 -18.74
N ASP A 5 -3.00 -75.50 -17.94
CA ASP A 5 -2.84 -74.77 -16.70
C ASP A 5 -1.79 -75.34 -15.72
N ALA A 6 -1.14 -74.42 -15.01
CA ALA A 6 -0.80 -74.50 -13.57
C ALA A 6 -0.30 -73.11 -13.15
N SER A 7 -1.19 -72.20 -12.77
CA SER A 7 -1.60 -71.96 -11.38
C SER A 7 -0.45 -71.59 -10.42
N CYS A 8 -0.60 -70.38 -9.87
CA CYS A 8 -0.42 -70.12 -8.44
C CYS A 8 0.97 -70.39 -7.85
N ARG A 9 1.89 -69.43 -8.02
CA ARG A 9 2.84 -68.99 -6.98
C ARG A 9 3.53 -67.70 -7.43
N ASP A 10 3.78 -66.83 -6.47
CA ASP A 10 4.61 -65.61 -6.56
C ASP A 10 3.93 -64.28 -6.95
N ILE A 11 2.76 -64.03 -6.37
CA ILE A 11 2.35 -62.67 -5.95
C ILE A 11 2.47 -62.62 -4.43
N ARG A 12 3.71 -62.46 -3.94
CA ARG A 12 4.01 -62.35 -2.51
C ARG A 12 5.21 -61.43 -2.24
N TRP A 13 5.27 -60.27 -2.90
CA TRP A 13 6.27 -59.24 -2.58
C TRP A 13 5.79 -57.78 -2.71
N ILE A 14 4.49 -57.51 -2.67
CA ILE A 14 3.95 -56.13 -2.59
C ILE A 14 2.82 -56.06 -1.56
N VAL A 15 3.09 -56.50 -0.31
CA VAL A 15 2.21 -56.21 0.85
C VAL A 15 3.06 -56.12 2.13
N VAL A 16 4.12 -55.31 2.16
CA VAL A 16 4.74 -54.84 3.41
C VAL A 16 5.50 -53.54 3.12
N VAL A 17 4.81 -52.40 2.88
CA VAL A 17 5.21 -51.01 3.28
C VAL A 17 4.01 -50.07 2.97
N CYS A 18 2.81 -50.37 3.49
CA CYS A 18 1.63 -49.48 3.34
C CYS A 18 0.81 -49.31 4.63
N VAL A 19 1.44 -49.46 5.81
CA VAL A 19 0.73 -49.30 7.11
C VAL A 19 1.40 -48.29 8.06
N TRP A 20 2.34 -47.45 7.57
CA TRP A 20 3.00 -46.44 8.43
C TRP A 20 3.16 -45.05 7.78
N LEU A 21 2.17 -44.62 6.99
CA LEU A 21 2.13 -43.26 6.41
C LEU A 21 0.71 -42.66 6.46
N ALA A 22 0.05 -42.81 7.61
CA ALA A 22 -1.10 -42.01 7.96
C ALA A 22 -0.88 -41.44 9.36
N THR A 23 -1.08 -40.13 9.51
CA THR A 23 -1.11 -39.36 10.77
C THR A 23 0.22 -38.93 11.40
N VAL A 24 1.02 -38.12 10.69
CA VAL A 24 1.68 -36.97 11.32
C VAL A 24 1.63 -35.79 10.35
N THR A 25 0.43 -35.28 10.11
CA THR A 25 0.31 -33.84 9.84
C THR A 25 0.69 -33.20 11.18
N PRO A 26 1.70 -32.31 11.26
CA PRO A 26 1.76 -31.42 12.40
C PRO A 26 0.52 -30.54 12.24
N CYS A 27 -0.58 -30.97 12.88
CA CYS A 27 -1.56 -30.05 13.39
C CYS A 27 -0.75 -29.13 14.28
N LEU A 28 -0.29 -28.01 13.73
CA LEU A 28 -0.19 -26.79 14.51
C LEU A 28 -1.63 -26.55 14.95
N ALA A 29 -2.01 -27.23 16.03
CA ALA A 29 -3.13 -26.83 16.83
C ALA A 29 -2.79 -25.40 17.18
N VAL A 30 -3.45 -24.46 16.52
CA VAL A 30 -3.62 -23.11 17.05
C VAL A 30 -4.15 -23.38 18.45
N GLU A 31 -3.32 -23.14 19.47
CA GLU A 31 -3.77 -23.26 20.84
C GLU A 31 -5.08 -22.47 20.93
N PRO A 32 -6.16 -23.08 21.44
CA PRO A 32 -7.38 -22.33 21.66
C PRO A 32 -6.99 -21.10 22.50
N ALA A 33 -7.40 -19.91 22.04
CA ALA A 33 -7.11 -18.67 22.72
C ALA A 33 -7.37 -18.84 24.21
N ASP A 34 -6.37 -18.58 25.04
CA ASP A 34 -6.45 -18.76 26.48
C ASP A 34 -7.72 -18.04 26.99
N PRO A 35 -8.71 -18.77 27.56
CA PRO A 35 -9.97 -18.19 28.02
C PRO A 35 -9.77 -17.17 29.16
N SER A 36 -8.55 -17.02 29.68
CA SER A 36 -8.15 -15.96 30.61
C SER A 36 -7.94 -14.58 29.96
N VAL A 37 -7.75 -14.52 28.63
CA VAL A 37 -7.56 -13.25 27.92
C VAL A 37 -8.92 -12.61 27.67
N ALA A 38 -9.26 -11.62 28.50
CA ALA A 38 -10.48 -10.83 28.35
C ALA A 38 -10.63 -10.32 26.90
N ALA A 39 -11.86 -10.36 26.39
CA ALA A 39 -12.15 -9.85 25.06
C ALA A 39 -11.70 -8.38 24.94
N PRO A 40 -11.18 -7.96 23.77
CA PRO A 40 -10.73 -6.59 23.58
C PRO A 40 -11.90 -5.63 23.88
N THR A 41 -11.64 -4.68 24.77
CA THR A 41 -12.62 -3.69 25.21
C THR A 41 -12.77 -2.56 24.21
N GLY A 42 -11.73 -2.28 23.42
CA GLY A 42 -11.72 -1.21 22.44
C GLY A 42 -11.52 0.17 23.09
N LEU A 43 -11.90 1.22 22.36
CA LEU A 43 -11.95 2.56 22.93
C LEU A 43 -13.00 2.63 24.07
N PRO A 44 -12.75 3.39 25.13
CA PRO A 44 -13.75 3.65 26.16
C PRO A 44 -14.93 4.44 25.59
N PRO A 45 -16.06 4.55 26.31
CA PRO A 45 -17.16 5.41 25.90
C PRO A 45 -16.69 6.83 25.57
N ARG A 46 -17.13 7.38 24.43
CA ARG A 46 -16.67 8.69 23.94
C ARG A 46 -16.99 9.86 24.88
N GLY A 47 -18.01 9.73 25.73
CA GLY A 47 -18.47 10.80 26.62
C GLY A 47 -19.31 11.85 25.90
N GLU A 48 -19.51 13.01 26.54
CA GLU A 48 -20.24 14.14 25.97
C GLU A 48 -19.43 14.83 24.88
N ARG A 49 -20.12 15.30 23.83
CA ARG A 49 -19.51 16.10 22.76
C ARG A 49 -19.20 17.49 23.27
N VAL A 50 -17.97 17.95 23.07
CA VAL A 50 -17.47 19.27 23.49
C VAL A 50 -17.11 20.17 22.31
N GLY A 51 -17.06 19.63 21.09
CA GLY A 51 -16.76 20.40 19.89
C GLY A 51 -17.25 19.74 18.61
N LEU A 52 -17.40 20.54 17.56
CA LEU A 52 -17.77 20.14 16.21
C LEU A 52 -16.93 20.95 15.22
N ALA A 53 -16.31 20.31 14.25
CA ALA A 53 -15.48 20.99 13.25
C ALA A 53 -15.50 20.28 11.90
N PHE A 54 -15.32 21.04 10.83
CA PHE A 54 -15.05 20.50 9.50
C PHE A 54 -13.58 20.09 9.37
N GLU A 55 -13.34 18.94 8.76
CA GLU A 55 -12.01 18.55 8.28
C GLU A 55 -11.97 18.72 6.76
N SER A 56 -11.62 19.94 6.32
CA SER A 56 -11.62 20.30 4.89
C SER A 56 -10.22 20.47 4.29
N GLY A 57 -9.17 20.60 5.10
CA GLY A 57 -7.82 20.85 4.60
C GLY A 57 -7.66 22.18 3.83
N GLY A 58 -8.56 23.14 4.07
CA GLY A 58 -8.60 24.45 3.42
C GLY A 58 -10.03 24.96 3.16
N VAL A 59 -10.16 26.17 2.63
CA VAL A 59 -11.43 26.72 2.12
C VAL A 59 -11.65 26.16 0.72
N PRO A 60 -12.69 25.33 0.47
CA PRO A 60 -12.92 24.75 -0.85
C PRO A 60 -13.32 25.81 -1.87
N VAL A 61 -12.75 25.71 -3.08
CA VAL A 61 -13.18 26.46 -4.26
C VAL A 61 -13.68 25.45 -5.29
N LEU A 62 -14.94 25.57 -5.70
CA LEU A 62 -15.61 24.65 -6.61
C LEU A 62 -15.87 25.36 -7.93
N VAL A 63 -15.31 24.82 -9.02
CA VAL A 63 -15.35 25.46 -10.33
C VAL A 63 -16.10 24.58 -11.32
N GLY A 64 -17.21 25.08 -11.85
CA GLY A 64 -18.05 24.40 -12.84
C GLY A 64 -19.21 23.60 -12.24
N ALA A 65 -20.22 23.33 -13.07
CA ALA A 65 -21.41 22.55 -12.70
C ALA A 65 -21.10 21.11 -12.21
N GLY A 66 -19.99 20.55 -12.69
CA GLY A 66 -19.52 19.20 -12.34
C GLY A 66 -18.71 19.13 -11.07
N ALA A 67 -18.31 20.27 -10.47
CA ALA A 67 -17.51 20.27 -9.26
C ALA A 67 -18.29 19.62 -8.11
N ARG A 68 -17.58 18.87 -7.26
CA ARG A 68 -18.14 18.18 -6.10
C ARG A 68 -17.20 18.29 -4.93
N ARG A 69 -17.72 18.11 -3.73
CA ARG A 69 -16.91 18.05 -2.51
C ARG A 69 -17.47 17.10 -1.49
N GLN A 70 -16.68 16.13 -1.05
CA GLN A 70 -16.96 15.34 0.13
C GLN A 70 -16.61 16.16 1.37
N LEU A 71 -17.62 16.50 2.15
CA LEU A 71 -17.46 17.13 3.46
C LEU A 71 -17.21 16.05 4.51
N VAL A 72 -16.36 16.36 5.48
CA VAL A 72 -16.10 15.52 6.65
C VAL A 72 -16.27 16.38 7.89
N VAL A 73 -17.08 15.92 8.83
CA VAL A 73 -17.34 16.62 10.09
C VAL A 73 -16.96 15.71 11.25
N THR A 74 -16.16 16.26 12.14
CA THR A 74 -15.65 15.55 13.31
C THR A 74 -16.19 16.15 14.59
N GLY A 75 -16.74 15.30 15.43
CA GLY A 75 -17.08 15.62 16.82
C GLY A 75 -15.85 15.41 17.70
N SER A 76 -15.55 16.37 18.57
CA SER A 76 -14.60 16.20 19.67
C SER A 76 -15.36 15.93 20.95
N PHE A 77 -14.89 14.98 21.76
CA PHE A 77 -15.60 14.53 22.96
C PHE A 77 -14.76 14.69 24.22
N SER A 78 -15.43 14.75 25.38
CA SER A 78 -14.83 14.93 26.71
C SER A 78 -13.79 13.87 27.09
N SER A 79 -13.84 12.69 26.47
CA SER A 79 -12.79 11.66 26.60
C SER A 79 -11.48 11.98 25.85
N GLY A 80 -11.45 13.07 25.07
CA GLY A 80 -10.36 13.38 24.12
C GLY A 80 -10.51 12.69 22.76
N GLN A 81 -11.45 11.76 22.62
CA GLN A 81 -11.71 11.07 21.36
C GLN A 81 -12.29 12.01 20.31
N ARG A 82 -11.98 11.72 19.04
CA ARG A 82 -12.55 12.37 17.87
C ARG A 82 -13.30 11.33 17.04
N HIS A 83 -14.56 11.58 16.72
CA HIS A 83 -15.40 10.66 15.94
C HIS A 83 -15.97 11.37 14.71
N ASP A 84 -16.10 10.64 13.61
CA ASP A 84 -16.88 11.09 12.47
C ASP A 84 -18.34 11.25 12.90
N VAL A 85 -18.92 12.41 12.55
CA VAL A 85 -20.35 12.70 12.75
C VAL A 85 -20.96 13.26 11.45
N THR A 86 -20.30 13.05 10.31
CA THR A 86 -20.67 13.57 8.99
C THR A 86 -22.09 13.15 8.61
N ARG A 87 -22.47 11.92 8.96
CA ARG A 87 -23.81 11.35 8.70
C ARG A 87 -24.82 11.58 9.83
N GLU A 88 -24.41 12.23 10.91
CA GLU A 88 -25.27 12.56 12.06
C GLU A 88 -25.75 14.01 12.03
N VAL A 89 -25.04 14.90 11.31
CA VAL A 89 -25.35 16.34 11.27
C VAL A 89 -26.52 16.68 10.35
N ALA A 90 -27.24 17.74 10.69
CA ALA A 90 -28.13 18.44 9.79
C ALA A 90 -27.36 19.51 9.00
N TRP A 91 -27.59 19.57 7.70
CA TRP A 91 -26.91 20.48 6.78
C TRP A 91 -27.74 21.74 6.51
N GLU A 92 -27.10 22.89 6.61
CA GLU A 92 -27.65 24.19 6.18
C GLU A 92 -26.69 24.85 5.19
N VAL A 93 -27.24 25.46 4.15
CA VAL A 93 -26.49 26.19 3.12
C VAL A 93 -26.98 27.63 3.10
N SER A 94 -26.04 28.57 3.19
CA SER A 94 -26.31 30.00 3.05
C SER A 94 -25.46 30.60 1.93
N PRO A 95 -26.04 31.28 0.92
CA PRO A 95 -27.48 31.48 0.72
C PRO A 95 -28.20 30.17 0.35
N ALA A 96 -29.48 30.07 0.73
CA ALA A 96 -30.28 28.88 0.44
C ALA A 96 -30.43 28.66 -1.07
N GLY A 97 -30.38 27.39 -1.50
CA GLY A 97 -30.53 27.00 -2.91
C GLY A 97 -29.25 27.06 -3.75
N HIS A 98 -28.12 27.54 -3.20
CA HIS A 98 -26.85 27.61 -3.93
C HIS A 98 -26.08 26.29 -3.97
N ALA A 99 -26.39 25.34 -3.09
CA ALA A 99 -25.79 24.00 -3.11
C ALA A 99 -26.77 22.97 -2.53
N ARG A 100 -26.58 21.71 -2.90
CA ARG A 100 -27.24 20.54 -2.31
C ARG A 100 -26.20 19.71 -1.56
N ILE A 101 -26.56 19.16 -0.40
CA ILE A 101 -25.67 18.29 0.37
C ILE A 101 -26.42 16.99 0.69
N GLY A 102 -25.82 15.86 0.33
CA GLY A 102 -26.32 14.54 0.68
C GLY A 102 -26.16 14.22 2.17
N ALA A 103 -26.89 13.22 2.66
CA ALA A 103 -26.75 12.76 4.06
C ALA A 103 -25.34 12.22 4.37
N ASP A 104 -24.60 11.82 3.34
CA ASP A 104 -23.20 11.42 3.41
C ASP A 104 -22.21 12.60 3.39
N GLY A 105 -22.68 13.83 3.32
CA GLY A 105 -21.85 15.04 3.24
C GLY A 105 -21.34 15.35 1.83
N PHE A 106 -21.87 14.70 0.80
CA PHE A 106 -21.48 15.00 -0.58
C PHE A 106 -22.17 16.28 -1.09
N LEU A 107 -21.38 17.33 -1.31
CA LEU A 107 -21.82 18.65 -1.73
C LEU A 107 -21.79 18.80 -3.25
N GLU A 108 -22.90 19.29 -3.81
CA GLU A 108 -23.09 19.66 -5.21
C GLU A 108 -23.42 21.16 -5.32
N PRO A 109 -22.62 21.97 -6.03
CA PRO A 109 -22.92 23.37 -6.27
C PRO A 109 -24.07 23.52 -7.28
N LEU A 110 -24.94 24.50 -7.05
CA LEU A 110 -26.07 24.84 -7.91
C LEU A 110 -25.99 26.28 -8.45
N ALA A 111 -25.35 27.20 -7.71
CA ALA A 111 -25.17 28.59 -8.12
C ALA A 111 -23.83 29.15 -7.62
N ASP A 112 -23.29 30.10 -8.38
CA ASP A 112 -22.07 30.82 -8.04
C ASP A 112 -22.21 31.67 -6.77
N GLY A 113 -21.08 31.93 -6.12
CA GLY A 113 -20.98 32.83 -4.98
C GLY A 113 -20.21 32.24 -3.80
N ASP A 114 -20.01 33.08 -2.78
CA ASP A 114 -19.46 32.66 -1.50
C ASP A 114 -20.58 32.09 -0.63
N LEU A 115 -20.42 30.82 -0.25
CA LEU A 115 -21.36 30.04 0.55
C LEU A 115 -20.80 29.82 1.95
N THR A 116 -21.70 29.75 2.92
CA THR A 116 -21.40 29.20 4.25
C THR A 116 -22.19 27.92 4.43
N ILE A 117 -21.46 26.80 4.56
CA ILE A 117 -22.03 25.50 4.86
C ILE A 117 -22.01 25.31 6.37
N THR A 118 -23.15 25.08 6.99
CA THR A 118 -23.26 24.86 8.43
C THR A 118 -23.69 23.42 8.71
N ALA A 119 -22.90 22.72 9.52
CA ALA A 119 -23.23 21.41 10.07
C ALA A 119 -23.76 21.59 11.50
N ARG A 120 -24.97 21.12 11.78
CA ARG A 120 -25.59 21.18 13.12
C ARG A 120 -25.78 19.80 13.71
N LEU A 121 -25.49 19.65 14.99
CA LEU A 121 -25.78 18.44 15.74
C LEU A 121 -26.19 18.82 17.17
N GLY A 122 -27.48 18.66 17.49
CA GLY A 122 -28.07 19.23 18.71
C GLY A 122 -27.79 20.73 18.81
N ASP A 123 -27.26 21.16 19.95
CA ASP A 123 -26.94 22.58 20.21
C ASP A 123 -25.57 23.02 19.65
N SER A 124 -24.79 22.09 19.07
CA SER A 124 -23.49 22.40 18.47
C SER A 124 -23.62 22.68 16.99
N SER A 125 -22.82 23.62 16.47
CA SER A 125 -22.69 23.84 15.03
C SER A 125 -21.25 24.17 14.64
N ALA A 126 -20.92 23.86 13.39
CA ALA A 126 -19.68 24.23 12.74
C ALA A 126 -20.01 24.86 11.38
N ALA A 127 -19.22 25.84 10.95
CA ALA A 127 -19.40 26.51 9.67
C ALA A 127 -18.13 26.38 8.82
N LEU A 128 -18.30 26.20 7.50
CA LEU A 128 -17.24 26.14 6.51
C LEU A 128 -17.58 27.11 5.37
N PRO A 129 -16.74 28.13 5.12
CA PRO A 129 -16.85 28.91 3.90
C PRO A 129 -16.48 28.04 2.68
N VAL A 130 -17.24 28.19 1.60
CA VAL A 130 -17.02 27.52 0.31
C VAL A 130 -17.24 28.55 -0.79
N ARG A 131 -16.33 28.64 -1.76
CA ARG A 131 -16.50 29.51 -2.92
C ARG A 131 -16.90 28.68 -4.14
N VAL A 132 -17.90 29.14 -4.87
CA VAL A 132 -18.41 28.48 -6.07
C VAL A 132 -18.33 29.43 -7.26
N GLU A 133 -17.80 28.94 -8.37
CA GLU A 133 -17.61 29.72 -9.59
C GLU A 133 -18.01 28.91 -10.82
N ARG A 134 -18.54 29.60 -11.84
CA ARG A 134 -18.75 29.08 -13.20
C ARG A 134 -19.73 27.90 -13.26
N THR A 135 -20.72 27.80 -12.38
CA THR A 135 -21.72 26.71 -12.42
C THR A 135 -22.60 26.76 -13.66
N ALA A 136 -22.78 27.94 -14.26
CA ALA A 136 -23.51 28.09 -15.51
C ALA A 136 -22.69 27.69 -16.75
N GLU A 137 -21.37 27.52 -16.62
CA GLU A 137 -20.49 27.20 -17.75
C GLU A 137 -20.35 25.69 -17.95
N GLU A 138 -20.52 25.26 -19.19
CA GLU A 138 -20.22 23.89 -19.58
C GLU A 138 -18.73 23.74 -19.89
N LEU A 139 -17.93 23.64 -18.82
CA LEU A 139 -16.48 23.41 -18.93
C LEU A 139 -16.15 22.16 -19.78
N PRO A 140 -15.10 22.20 -20.62
CA PRO A 140 -14.63 21.02 -21.34
C PRO A 140 -14.21 19.91 -20.37
N VAL A 141 -14.68 18.70 -20.60
CA VAL A 141 -14.28 17.51 -19.84
C VAL A 141 -12.93 17.03 -20.38
N SER A 142 -11.93 16.89 -19.50
CA SER A 142 -10.61 16.43 -19.89
C SER A 142 -10.55 14.90 -19.90
N PHE A 143 -10.13 14.29 -21.01
CA PHE A 143 -10.07 12.83 -21.12
C PHE A 143 -9.12 12.25 -20.06
N THR A 144 -7.92 12.82 -19.93
CA THR A 144 -6.91 12.39 -18.96
C THR A 144 -7.38 12.59 -17.52
N ASN A 145 -7.92 13.77 -17.21
CA ASN A 145 -8.20 14.13 -15.81
C ASN A 145 -9.51 13.56 -15.26
N GLU A 146 -10.51 13.35 -16.11
CA GLU A 146 -11.88 13.03 -15.68
C GLU A 146 -12.38 11.68 -16.23
N ILE A 147 -11.97 11.28 -17.45
CA ILE A 147 -12.49 10.07 -18.09
C ILE A 147 -11.64 8.83 -17.77
N VAL A 148 -10.32 8.91 -17.92
CA VAL A 148 -9.41 7.79 -17.61
C VAL A 148 -9.55 7.28 -16.15
N PRO A 149 -9.71 8.14 -15.12
CA PRO A 149 -9.91 7.68 -13.75
C PRO A 149 -11.18 6.83 -13.58
N ILE A 150 -12.24 7.08 -14.35
CA ILE A 150 -13.46 6.26 -14.31
C ILE A 150 -13.13 4.82 -14.71
N PHE A 151 -12.36 4.61 -15.78
CA PHE A 151 -11.99 3.26 -16.22
C PHE A 151 -11.20 2.51 -15.15
N THR A 152 -10.28 3.23 -14.49
CA THR A 152 -9.43 2.70 -13.43
C THR A 152 -10.26 2.32 -12.21
N ARG A 153 -11.11 3.23 -11.74
CA ARG A 153 -12.00 2.99 -10.60
C ARG A 153 -12.98 1.85 -10.83
N LEU A 154 -13.55 1.73 -12.03
CA LEU A 154 -14.50 0.66 -12.35
C LEU A 154 -13.82 -0.67 -12.70
N GLY A 155 -12.48 -0.70 -12.72
CA GLY A 155 -11.67 -1.86 -13.04
C GLY A 155 -11.65 -2.24 -14.52
N CYS A 156 -12.15 -1.37 -15.41
CA CYS A 156 -12.27 -1.61 -16.85
C CYS A 156 -10.90 -1.80 -17.52
N ASN A 157 -9.88 -1.07 -17.06
CA ASN A 157 -8.51 -1.09 -17.59
C ASN A 157 -7.55 -1.89 -16.69
N THR A 158 -8.06 -2.87 -15.95
CA THR A 158 -7.22 -3.84 -15.21
C THR A 158 -6.74 -4.96 -16.14
N GLY A 159 -5.66 -5.65 -15.76
CA GLY A 159 -5.10 -6.75 -16.55
C GLY A 159 -6.06 -7.94 -16.78
N GLY A 160 -7.13 -8.06 -15.99
CA GLY A 160 -8.19 -9.06 -16.18
C GLY A 160 -9.30 -8.62 -17.14
N CYS A 161 -9.26 -7.40 -17.68
CA CYS A 161 -10.27 -6.81 -18.57
C CYS A 161 -9.60 -6.16 -19.78
N HIS A 162 -9.90 -4.89 -20.08
CA HIS A 162 -9.37 -4.20 -21.26
C HIS A 162 -7.92 -3.72 -21.07
N GLY A 163 -7.39 -3.75 -19.84
CA GLY A 163 -6.00 -3.40 -19.50
C GLY A 163 -4.97 -4.49 -19.80
N LYS A 164 -5.39 -5.63 -20.35
CA LYS A 164 -4.49 -6.68 -20.84
C LYS A 164 -3.72 -6.18 -22.07
N SER A 165 -2.49 -6.64 -22.30
CA SER A 165 -1.65 -6.25 -23.45
C SER A 165 -2.36 -6.32 -24.81
N ASP A 166 -3.19 -7.34 -25.02
CA ASP A 166 -3.93 -7.56 -26.27
C ASP A 166 -5.36 -6.98 -26.22
N GLY A 167 -5.73 -6.35 -25.10
CA GLY A 167 -7.09 -5.99 -24.77
C GLY A 167 -8.02 -7.19 -24.59
N GLN A 168 -9.32 -6.94 -24.71
CA GLN A 168 -10.37 -7.95 -24.62
C GLN A 168 -11.41 -7.70 -25.73
N ASN A 169 -11.71 -8.73 -26.51
CA ASN A 169 -12.70 -8.69 -27.60
C ASN A 169 -12.50 -7.51 -28.58
N GLY A 170 -11.24 -7.24 -28.92
CA GLY A 170 -10.87 -6.18 -29.85
C GLY A 170 -10.98 -4.76 -29.28
N PHE A 171 -11.12 -4.59 -27.96
CA PHE A 171 -11.01 -3.29 -27.28
C PHE A 171 -9.93 -3.35 -26.21
N ARG A 172 -9.01 -2.38 -26.24
CA ARG A 172 -7.88 -2.27 -25.34
C ARG A 172 -7.86 -0.90 -24.66
N LEU A 173 -7.42 -0.91 -23.41
CA LEU A 173 -6.99 0.26 -22.65
C LEU A 173 -5.60 -0.05 -22.07
N SER A 174 -4.82 0.97 -21.78
CA SER A 174 -3.58 0.93 -21.04
C SER A 174 -3.85 0.45 -19.61
N LEU A 175 -2.94 -0.34 -19.06
CA LEU A 175 -3.10 -0.88 -17.71
C LEU A 175 -3.17 0.27 -16.69
N LEU A 176 -4.27 0.35 -15.94
CA LEU A 176 -4.54 1.39 -14.94
C LEU A 176 -4.51 2.83 -15.48
N GLY A 177 -4.62 3.02 -16.81
CA GLY A 177 -4.78 4.34 -17.42
C GLY A 177 -3.49 5.15 -17.50
N PHE A 178 -2.33 4.49 -17.58
CA PHE A 178 -1.03 5.15 -17.63
C PHE A 178 -0.70 5.78 -18.99
N GLU A 179 -1.36 5.37 -20.07
CA GLU A 179 -1.12 5.91 -21.43
C GLU A 179 -2.41 6.52 -22.02
N PRO A 180 -2.84 7.71 -21.54
CA PRO A 180 -4.12 8.31 -21.93
C PRO A 180 -4.22 8.62 -23.43
N VAL A 181 -3.10 8.92 -24.10
CA VAL A 181 -3.08 9.16 -25.56
C VAL A 181 -3.46 7.89 -26.32
N GLU A 182 -2.89 6.75 -25.93
CA GLU A 182 -3.22 5.45 -26.51
C GLU A 182 -4.66 5.05 -26.19
N ASP A 183 -5.08 5.20 -24.93
CA ASP A 183 -6.45 4.94 -24.49
C ASP A 183 -7.49 5.67 -25.34
N TYR A 184 -7.24 6.96 -25.60
CA TYR A 184 -8.11 7.76 -26.43
C TYR A 184 -8.17 7.23 -27.86
N ALA A 185 -7.03 6.88 -28.46
CA ALA A 185 -7.00 6.33 -29.82
C ALA A 185 -7.77 5.00 -29.93
N PHE A 186 -7.59 4.09 -28.97
CA PHE A 186 -8.31 2.81 -28.90
C PHE A 186 -9.82 3.00 -28.71
N LEU A 187 -10.20 3.97 -27.88
CA LEU A 187 -11.59 4.23 -27.57
C LEU A 187 -12.32 4.96 -28.71
N VAL A 188 -11.73 6.03 -29.22
CA VAL A 188 -12.40 7.00 -30.10
C VAL A 188 -12.17 6.71 -31.58
N HIS A 189 -10.98 6.27 -31.98
CA HIS A 189 -10.61 6.16 -33.40
C HIS A 189 -10.70 4.74 -33.95
N GLU A 190 -10.27 3.75 -33.17
CA GLU A 190 -10.24 2.37 -33.64
C GLU A 190 -11.62 1.83 -34.00
N THR A 191 -11.63 0.79 -34.83
CA THR A 191 -12.85 0.17 -35.36
C THR A 191 -13.79 1.17 -36.06
N ARG A 192 -13.25 2.29 -36.57
CA ARG A 192 -13.99 3.40 -37.19
C ARG A 192 -14.93 4.10 -36.19
N GLY A 193 -14.50 4.26 -34.93
CA GLY A 193 -15.22 5.01 -33.90
C GLY A 193 -16.51 4.35 -33.39
N ARG A 194 -16.74 3.07 -33.65
CA ARG A 194 -18.01 2.37 -33.33
C ARG A 194 -18.36 2.30 -31.84
N ARG A 195 -17.44 2.68 -30.94
CA ARG A 195 -17.66 2.65 -29.49
C ARG A 195 -18.35 3.90 -28.95
N ILE A 196 -18.26 4.99 -29.69
CA ILE A 196 -18.83 6.29 -29.33
C ILE A 196 -19.89 6.64 -30.37
N PHE A 197 -21.05 7.07 -29.90
CA PHE A 197 -22.12 7.55 -30.76
C PHE A 197 -22.51 8.98 -30.36
N PRO A 198 -21.87 10.01 -30.94
CA PRO A 198 -22.07 11.40 -30.52
C PRO A 198 -23.52 11.91 -30.70
N ALA A 199 -24.25 11.38 -31.69
CA ALA A 199 -25.62 11.78 -31.96
C ALA A 199 -26.62 11.28 -30.90
N ASP A 200 -26.30 10.19 -30.21
CA ASP A 200 -27.04 9.68 -29.04
C ASP A 200 -26.02 9.12 -28.04
N PRO A 201 -25.43 9.99 -27.19
CA PRO A 201 -24.34 9.63 -26.29
C PRO A 201 -24.66 8.42 -25.40
N GLU A 202 -25.91 8.30 -24.96
CA GLU A 202 -26.37 7.26 -24.05
C GLU A 202 -26.42 5.88 -24.72
N PHE A 203 -26.56 5.85 -26.05
CA PHE A 203 -26.52 4.65 -26.87
C PHE A 203 -25.09 4.27 -27.32
N SER A 204 -24.07 5.00 -26.86
CA SER A 204 -22.67 4.61 -27.08
C SER A 204 -22.37 3.27 -26.41
N LEU A 205 -21.61 2.39 -27.07
CA LEU A 205 -21.19 1.12 -26.47
C LEU A 205 -20.40 1.33 -25.18
N LEU A 206 -19.65 2.44 -25.08
CA LEU A 206 -18.95 2.86 -23.86
C LEU A 206 -19.89 3.04 -22.65
N ILE A 207 -21.16 3.38 -22.88
CA ILE A 207 -22.18 3.53 -21.83
C ILE A 207 -22.94 2.22 -21.65
N MET A 208 -23.51 1.69 -22.74
CA MET A 208 -24.46 0.57 -22.69
C MET A 208 -23.83 -0.74 -22.16
N LYS A 209 -22.56 -1.00 -22.46
CA LYS A 209 -21.87 -2.22 -22.03
C LYS A 209 -21.60 -2.22 -20.52
N PRO A 210 -20.94 -1.22 -19.91
CA PRO A 210 -20.70 -1.23 -18.47
C PRO A 210 -21.97 -1.02 -17.64
N THR A 211 -23.03 -0.39 -18.15
CA THR A 211 -24.34 -0.39 -17.47
C THR A 211 -25.08 -1.71 -17.61
N ASN A 212 -24.61 -2.60 -18.48
CA ASN A 212 -25.21 -3.88 -18.84
C ASN A 212 -26.61 -3.76 -19.50
N LEU A 213 -26.89 -2.62 -20.14
CA LEU A 213 -28.01 -2.46 -21.08
C LEU A 213 -27.76 -3.25 -22.38
N LEU A 214 -26.49 -3.46 -22.72
CA LEU A 214 -26.06 -4.48 -23.67
C LEU A 214 -25.22 -5.55 -22.95
N PRO A 215 -25.33 -6.83 -23.34
CA PRO A 215 -24.56 -7.91 -22.72
C PRO A 215 -23.06 -7.59 -22.71
N HIS A 216 -22.47 -7.64 -21.51
CA HIS A 216 -21.06 -7.40 -21.29
C HIS A 216 -20.47 -8.53 -20.45
N GLY A 217 -19.40 -9.17 -20.96
CA GLY A 217 -18.77 -10.32 -20.29
C GLY A 217 -18.19 -9.98 -18.90
N GLY A 218 -17.85 -8.72 -18.65
CA GLY A 218 -17.40 -8.23 -17.35
C GLY A 218 -18.53 -7.91 -16.35
N GLY A 219 -19.80 -8.11 -16.73
CA GLY A 219 -20.98 -7.76 -15.95
C GLY A 219 -21.23 -6.25 -15.87
N ARG A 220 -22.12 -5.85 -14.96
CA ARG A 220 -22.41 -4.44 -14.65
C ARG A 220 -21.23 -3.84 -13.89
N ARG A 221 -20.69 -2.74 -14.42
CA ARG A 221 -19.57 -1.96 -13.86
C ARG A 221 -19.94 -0.51 -13.58
N LEU A 222 -20.93 0.02 -14.28
CA LEU A 222 -21.38 1.41 -14.17
C LEU A 222 -22.85 1.43 -13.72
N ALA A 223 -23.18 2.27 -12.74
CA ALA A 223 -24.57 2.47 -12.35
C ALA A 223 -25.24 3.53 -13.25
N GLU A 224 -26.54 3.38 -13.52
CA GLU A 224 -27.26 4.27 -14.45
C GLU A 224 -27.46 5.67 -13.88
N ASP A 225 -27.52 5.81 -12.57
CA ASP A 225 -27.68 7.05 -11.82
C ASP A 225 -26.35 7.58 -11.25
N SER A 226 -25.23 7.06 -11.76
CA SER A 226 -23.90 7.47 -11.29
C SER A 226 -23.38 8.75 -11.93
N HIS A 227 -22.61 9.52 -11.15
CA HIS A 227 -21.89 10.69 -11.63
C HIS A 227 -20.86 10.31 -12.72
N GLU A 228 -20.22 9.15 -12.60
CA GLU A 228 -19.31 8.62 -13.61
C GLU A 228 -20.01 8.46 -14.98
N ARG A 229 -21.27 8.00 -15.01
CA ARG A 229 -22.05 7.92 -16.26
C ARG A 229 -22.38 9.30 -16.80
N GLU A 230 -22.82 10.22 -15.94
CA GLU A 230 -23.11 11.61 -16.32
C GLU A 230 -21.88 12.26 -16.99
N LEU A 231 -20.69 12.06 -16.42
CA LEU A 231 -19.44 12.62 -16.92
C LEU A 231 -19.05 12.02 -18.28
N LEU A 232 -19.18 10.70 -18.45
CA LEU A 232 -18.95 10.03 -19.74
C LEU A 232 -19.93 10.53 -20.82
N VAL A 233 -21.21 10.66 -20.49
CA VAL A 233 -22.24 11.16 -21.42
C VAL A 233 -21.97 12.62 -21.81
N ARG A 234 -21.61 13.46 -20.85
CA ARG A 234 -21.25 14.86 -21.09
C ARG A 234 -20.01 14.96 -21.99
N TRP A 235 -18.97 14.19 -21.72
CA TRP A 235 -17.77 14.16 -22.55
C TRP A 235 -18.07 13.78 -24.01
N ILE A 236 -18.93 12.78 -24.23
CA ILE A 236 -19.36 12.40 -25.58
C ILE A 236 -20.17 13.53 -26.24
N ARG A 237 -21.08 14.16 -25.48
CA ARG A 237 -21.91 15.28 -25.97
C ARG A 237 -21.08 16.50 -26.38
N GLN A 238 -19.95 16.74 -25.71
CA GLN A 238 -18.99 17.80 -26.05
C GLN A 238 -18.12 17.48 -27.29
N GLY A 239 -18.36 16.33 -27.94
CA GLY A 239 -17.57 15.92 -29.10
C GLY A 239 -16.27 15.22 -28.73
N VAL A 240 -16.26 14.50 -27.61
CA VAL A 240 -15.12 13.70 -27.10
C VAL A 240 -13.78 14.45 -27.05
N PRO A 241 -13.70 15.64 -26.41
CA PRO A 241 -12.44 16.36 -26.32
C PRO A 241 -11.36 15.53 -25.60
N PHE A 242 -10.14 15.51 -26.14
CA PHE A 242 -9.00 14.89 -25.43
C PHE A 242 -8.58 15.75 -24.22
N GLY A 243 -8.48 17.06 -24.42
CA GLY A 243 -7.90 18.01 -23.45
C GLY A 243 -6.89 18.93 -24.15
N SER A 244 -6.35 19.89 -23.41
CA SER A 244 -5.25 20.76 -23.85
C SER A 244 -3.91 20.32 -23.25
N ALA A 245 -2.80 20.72 -23.87
CA ALA A 245 -1.47 20.62 -23.26
C ALA A 245 -1.34 21.51 -22.00
N ASP A 246 -2.17 22.54 -21.89
CA ASP A 246 -2.26 23.43 -20.73
C ASP A 246 -3.20 22.90 -19.65
N ASP A 247 -3.86 21.75 -19.86
CA ASP A 247 -4.69 21.13 -18.83
C ASP A 247 -3.81 20.83 -17.61
N PRO A 248 -4.27 21.15 -16.39
CA PRO A 248 -3.46 20.93 -15.21
C PRO A 248 -3.29 19.44 -14.94
N SER A 249 -2.07 19.04 -14.60
CA SER A 249 -1.75 17.67 -14.19
C SER A 249 -1.87 17.50 -12.67
N ILE A 250 -2.25 16.31 -12.22
CA ILE A 250 -2.26 15.97 -10.81
C ILE A 250 -0.83 15.86 -10.25
N GLU A 251 -0.54 16.58 -9.16
CA GLU A 251 0.76 16.54 -8.52
C GLU A 251 0.78 15.53 -7.36
N ARG A 252 -0.27 15.54 -6.54
CA ARG A 252 -0.44 14.63 -5.40
C ARG A 252 -1.92 14.48 -5.01
N ILE A 253 -2.20 13.48 -4.19
CA ILE A 253 -3.48 13.34 -3.49
C ILE A 253 -3.29 13.38 -1.97
N ARG A 254 -4.32 13.84 -1.26
CA ARG A 254 -4.41 13.85 0.20
C ARG A 254 -5.68 13.14 0.64
N VAL A 255 -5.61 12.35 1.70
CA VAL A 255 -6.80 11.76 2.35
C VAL A 255 -7.07 12.49 3.64
N ILE A 256 -8.34 12.85 3.87
CA ILE A 256 -8.78 13.63 5.02
C ILE A 256 -9.89 12.86 5.74
N PRO A 257 -9.73 12.52 7.03
CA PRO A 257 -8.45 12.51 7.76
C PRO A 257 -7.44 11.52 7.15
N ASP A 258 -6.16 11.66 7.47
CA ASP A 258 -5.11 10.69 7.12
C ASP A 258 -4.95 9.57 8.17
N GLN A 259 -5.50 9.77 9.36
CA GLN A 259 -5.56 8.75 10.42
C GLN A 259 -6.69 9.02 11.43
N ARG A 260 -7.19 7.95 12.06
CA ARG A 260 -8.20 8.02 13.12
C ARG A 260 -8.07 6.85 14.10
N GLU A 261 -8.11 7.15 15.41
CA GLU A 261 -8.47 6.17 16.43
C GLU A 261 -9.98 5.91 16.37
N MET A 262 -10.36 4.67 16.09
CA MET A 262 -11.72 4.29 15.83
C MET A 262 -12.20 3.24 16.84
N PRO A 263 -13.45 3.32 17.30
CA PRO A 263 -14.04 2.23 18.06
C PRO A 263 -14.26 1.01 17.15
N PHE A 264 -14.50 -0.14 17.77
CA PHE A 264 -15.06 -1.27 17.03
C PHE A 264 -16.44 -0.92 16.51
N ASP A 265 -16.78 -1.49 15.35
CA ASP A 265 -18.08 -1.28 14.68
C ASP A 265 -18.38 0.21 14.41
N GLY A 266 -17.32 1.01 14.33
CA GLY A 266 -17.32 2.45 14.06
C GLY A 266 -17.28 2.76 12.58
N ARG A 267 -17.49 4.04 12.26
CA ARG A 267 -17.50 4.55 10.89
C ARG A 267 -16.66 5.83 10.77
N GLN A 268 -16.04 6.03 9.61
CA GLN A 268 -15.31 7.25 9.26
C GLN A 268 -15.53 7.55 7.78
N GLN A 269 -16.07 8.71 7.45
CA GLN A 269 -16.12 9.23 6.08
C GLN A 269 -14.75 9.82 5.73
N LEU A 270 -14.22 9.45 4.57
CA LEU A 270 -13.00 10.03 4.01
C LEU A 270 -13.36 11.03 2.91
N ALA A 271 -12.51 12.06 2.75
CA ALA A 271 -12.42 12.88 1.55
C ALA A 271 -11.03 12.73 0.93
N VAL A 272 -10.95 12.64 -0.40
CA VAL A 272 -9.70 12.57 -1.15
C VAL A 272 -9.57 13.80 -2.02
N ILE A 273 -8.54 14.59 -1.79
CA ILE A 273 -8.30 15.87 -2.48
C ILE A 273 -7.08 15.74 -3.38
N GLY A 274 -7.27 15.98 -4.66
CA GLY A 274 -6.18 16.11 -5.63
C GLY A 274 -5.69 17.55 -5.71
N ASP A 275 -4.38 17.74 -5.55
CA ASP A 275 -3.72 19.02 -5.77
C ASP A 275 -3.10 19.01 -7.17
N TYR A 276 -3.43 20.03 -7.96
CA TYR A 276 -3.08 20.13 -9.38
C TYR A 276 -2.03 21.23 -9.63
N SER A 277 -1.31 21.12 -10.74
CA SER A 277 -0.21 22.01 -11.14
C SER A 277 -0.57 23.48 -11.35
N ASP A 278 -1.87 23.79 -11.52
CA ASP A 278 -2.38 25.15 -11.59
C ASP A 278 -2.72 25.73 -10.21
N GLY A 279 -2.42 24.99 -9.14
CA GLY A 279 -2.78 25.31 -7.76
C GLY A 279 -4.23 24.97 -7.40
N SER A 280 -5.03 24.46 -8.34
CA SER A 280 -6.41 24.05 -8.05
C SER A 280 -6.44 22.79 -7.18
N GLN A 281 -7.49 22.68 -6.36
CA GLN A 281 -7.76 21.51 -5.53
C GLN A 281 -9.11 20.94 -5.89
N ARG A 282 -9.17 19.64 -6.21
CA ARG A 282 -10.40 18.98 -6.66
C ARG A 282 -10.69 17.77 -5.79
N ASP A 283 -11.97 17.54 -5.50
CA ASP A 283 -12.38 16.31 -4.85
C ASP A 283 -12.31 15.15 -5.84
N VAL A 284 -11.57 14.11 -5.47
CA VAL A 284 -11.42 12.89 -6.26
C VAL A 284 -11.87 11.66 -5.47
N THR A 285 -12.59 11.83 -4.36
CA THR A 285 -13.03 10.74 -3.46
C THR A 285 -13.77 9.65 -4.23
N ARG A 286 -14.72 10.07 -5.07
CA ARG A 286 -15.53 9.17 -5.89
C ARG A 286 -14.92 8.84 -7.24
N LEU A 287 -13.68 9.27 -7.52
CA LEU A 287 -12.93 8.89 -8.72
C LEU A 287 -11.67 8.07 -8.40
N ALA A 288 -11.23 8.10 -7.14
CA ALA A 288 -10.12 7.30 -6.65
C ALA A 288 -10.52 5.84 -6.44
N ILE A 289 -9.54 4.94 -6.46
CA ILE A 289 -9.66 3.59 -5.94
C ILE A 289 -9.36 3.64 -4.44
N LEU A 290 -10.23 3.06 -3.62
CA LEU A 290 -10.02 2.90 -2.19
C LEU A 290 -10.00 1.41 -1.86
N GLU A 291 -8.94 0.94 -1.22
CA GLU A 291 -8.74 -0.48 -0.90
C GLU A 291 -8.14 -0.64 0.50
N SER A 292 -8.72 -1.50 1.32
CA SER A 292 -8.16 -1.84 2.63
C SER A 292 -7.15 -2.97 2.51
N ASN A 293 -6.00 -2.84 3.17
CA ASN A 293 -5.01 -3.93 3.26
C ASN A 293 -5.43 -5.05 4.22
N GLN A 294 -6.39 -4.79 5.13
CA GLN A 294 -6.92 -5.74 6.10
C GLN A 294 -8.45 -5.57 6.22
N PRO A 295 -9.23 -6.05 5.22
CA PRO A 295 -10.69 -5.93 5.19
C PRO A 295 -11.42 -6.57 6.39
N GLU A 296 -10.75 -7.47 7.11
CA GLU A 296 -11.21 -8.10 8.35
C GLU A 296 -11.06 -7.21 9.59
N LEU A 297 -10.28 -6.13 9.53
CA LEU A 297 -10.20 -5.09 10.57
C LEU A 297 -11.01 -3.85 10.18
N ALA A 298 -10.82 -3.36 8.95
CA ALA A 298 -11.55 -2.22 8.43
C ALA A 298 -11.82 -2.39 6.93
N SER A 299 -13.04 -2.15 6.49
CA SER A 299 -13.42 -2.13 5.06
C SER A 299 -13.80 -0.72 4.63
N VAL A 300 -13.60 -0.39 3.36
CA VAL A 300 -14.00 0.89 2.77
C VAL A 300 -14.95 0.65 1.61
N ASP A 301 -15.97 1.50 1.48
CA ASP A 301 -16.86 1.48 0.31
C ASP A 301 -16.44 2.49 -0.77
N SER A 302 -17.14 2.48 -1.91
CA SER A 302 -16.84 3.36 -3.04
C SER A 302 -17.09 4.84 -2.75
N THR A 303 -17.85 5.18 -1.71
CA THR A 303 -18.09 6.56 -1.29
C THR A 303 -17.02 7.08 -0.32
N GLY A 304 -16.07 6.24 0.08
CA GLY A 304 -15.04 6.58 1.05
C GLY A 304 -15.47 6.37 2.50
N LEU A 305 -16.54 5.61 2.77
CA LEU A 305 -16.92 5.26 4.13
C LEU A 305 -16.12 4.05 4.61
N VAL A 306 -15.27 4.27 5.60
CA VAL A 306 -14.59 3.19 6.33
C VAL A 306 -15.49 2.68 7.44
N THR A 307 -15.61 1.36 7.55
CA THR A 307 -16.29 0.67 8.64
C THR A 307 -15.32 -0.28 9.32
N THR A 308 -15.18 -0.17 10.64
CA THR A 308 -14.32 -1.05 11.44
C THR A 308 -15.08 -2.28 11.93
N LYS A 309 -14.34 -3.35 12.20
CA LYS A 309 -14.84 -4.60 12.78
C LYS A 309 -14.30 -4.77 14.19
N ARG A 310 -14.86 -5.71 14.94
CA ARG A 310 -14.49 -6.00 16.33
C ARG A 310 -13.18 -6.80 16.46
N ARG A 311 -12.08 -6.23 15.96
CA ARG A 311 -10.72 -6.77 16.03
C ARG A 311 -9.72 -5.63 16.27
N PRO A 312 -8.83 -5.72 17.27
CA PRO A 312 -7.82 -4.70 17.50
C PRO A 312 -6.71 -4.77 16.45
N GLY A 313 -6.03 -3.65 16.24
CA GLY A 313 -4.90 -3.54 15.32
C GLY A 313 -4.90 -2.24 14.54
N GLU A 314 -4.21 -2.25 13.41
CA GLU A 314 -4.13 -1.13 12.48
C GLU A 314 -4.45 -1.63 11.08
N ALA A 315 -5.37 -0.95 10.40
CA ALA A 315 -5.66 -1.16 9.00
C ALA A 315 -5.35 0.12 8.23
N ALA A 316 -4.81 -0.03 7.02
CA ALA A 316 -4.59 1.07 6.10
C ALA A 316 -5.55 0.95 4.92
N VAL A 317 -6.27 2.04 4.64
CA VAL A 317 -7.00 2.23 3.39
C VAL A 317 -6.06 2.94 2.42
N MET A 318 -5.61 2.22 1.41
CA MET A 318 -4.83 2.75 0.31
C MET A 318 -5.76 3.43 -0.68
N VAL A 319 -5.45 4.69 -0.98
CA VAL A 319 -6.16 5.51 -1.96
C VAL A 319 -5.24 5.74 -3.15
N ARG A 320 -5.76 5.46 -4.35
CA ARG A 320 -5.02 5.62 -5.61
C ARG A 320 -5.81 6.45 -6.61
N PHE A 321 -5.13 7.40 -7.24
CA PHE A 321 -5.72 8.24 -8.29
C PHE A 321 -4.62 8.68 -9.25
N GLN A 322 -4.71 8.29 -10.52
CA GLN A 322 -3.76 8.68 -11.59
C GLN A 322 -2.27 8.51 -11.19
N GLY A 323 -1.91 7.33 -10.68
CA GLY A 323 -0.53 7.03 -10.25
C GLY A 323 -0.11 7.66 -8.92
N LYS A 324 -0.94 8.51 -8.31
CA LYS A 324 -0.70 9.05 -6.96
C LYS A 324 -1.30 8.14 -5.90
N VAL A 325 -0.59 8.00 -4.78
CA VAL A 325 -0.98 7.14 -3.66
C VAL A 325 -1.04 7.97 -2.38
N ALA A 326 -2.07 7.74 -1.56
CA ALA A 326 -2.14 8.23 -0.19
C ALA A 326 -2.81 7.20 0.72
N LEU A 327 -2.66 7.36 2.03
CA LEU A 327 -3.13 6.39 3.02
C LEU A 327 -4.05 7.06 4.04
N PHE A 328 -5.14 6.37 4.39
CA PHE A 328 -5.83 6.57 5.67
C PHE A 328 -5.50 5.42 6.62
N ARG A 329 -5.12 5.72 7.87
CA ARG A 329 -4.85 4.72 8.91
C ARG A 329 -5.99 4.65 9.93
N ALA A 330 -6.67 3.53 9.99
CA ALA A 330 -7.60 3.19 11.05
C ALA A 330 -6.84 2.50 12.19
N LEU A 331 -6.84 3.11 13.37
CA LEU A 331 -6.22 2.60 14.58
C LEU A 331 -7.34 2.07 15.47
N LEU A 332 -7.31 0.77 15.77
CA LEU A 332 -8.33 0.09 16.56
C LEU A 332 -7.67 -0.41 17.85
N PRO A 333 -7.66 0.38 18.94
CA PRO A 333 -7.00 -0.02 20.16
C PRO A 333 -7.63 -1.28 20.76
N GLN A 334 -6.81 -2.12 21.39
CA GLN A 334 -7.27 -3.27 22.17
C GLN A 334 -8.04 -2.84 23.43
N GLY A 335 -7.70 -1.66 23.96
CA GLY A 335 -8.32 -1.09 25.15
C GLY A 335 -7.71 -1.55 26.47
N LEU A 336 -6.53 -2.19 26.45
CA LEU A 336 -5.77 -2.47 27.67
C LEU A 336 -4.97 -1.24 28.09
N THR A 337 -4.80 -1.07 29.40
CA THR A 337 -3.98 0.01 29.95
C THR A 337 -2.50 -0.35 29.84
N VAL A 338 -1.72 0.49 29.17
CA VAL A 338 -0.26 0.38 29.13
C VAL A 338 0.32 1.08 30.36
N ALA A 339 0.30 0.40 31.51
CA ALA A 339 0.68 0.98 32.79
C ALA A 339 2.19 1.27 32.91
N ALA A 340 3.01 0.44 32.27
CA ALA A 340 4.46 0.59 32.26
C ALA A 340 5.01 0.19 30.89
N THR A 341 6.04 0.91 30.45
CA THR A 341 6.83 0.59 29.27
C THR A 341 8.30 0.46 29.67
N PRO A 342 9.09 -0.37 28.98
CA PRO A 342 10.54 -0.30 29.09
C PRO A 342 11.04 1.14 28.88
N PRO A 343 12.20 1.52 29.45
CA PRO A 343 12.79 2.82 29.20
C PRO A 343 13.12 2.96 27.70
N GLU A 344 12.78 4.11 27.12
CA GLU A 344 13.15 4.46 25.76
C GLU A 344 14.67 4.71 25.69
N ARG A 345 15.40 3.90 24.90
CA ARG A 345 16.86 4.05 24.73
C ARG A 345 17.25 4.68 23.40
N ASN A 346 16.38 4.62 22.39
CA ASN A 346 16.64 5.16 21.06
C ASN A 346 15.32 5.49 20.32
N LEU A 347 15.46 6.02 19.09
CA LEU A 347 14.33 6.40 18.24
C LEU A 347 13.39 5.23 17.88
N VAL A 348 13.91 3.99 17.82
CA VAL A 348 13.13 2.80 17.51
C VAL A 348 12.23 2.47 18.70
N ASP A 349 12.76 2.54 19.92
CA ASP A 349 11.95 2.35 21.14
C ASP A 349 10.84 3.39 21.22
N THR A 350 11.14 4.67 20.96
CA THR A 350 10.13 5.73 20.92
C THR A 350 9.03 5.40 19.90
N ALA A 351 9.39 4.98 18.69
CA ALA A 351 8.41 4.63 17.65
C ALA A 351 7.53 3.43 18.04
N VAL A 352 8.13 2.37 18.59
CA VAL A 352 7.44 1.15 19.05
C VAL A 352 6.54 1.45 20.24
N ILE A 353 7.05 2.13 21.27
CA ILE A 353 6.32 2.44 22.49
C ILE A 353 5.14 3.37 22.21
N ASN A 354 5.31 4.39 21.36
CA ASN A 354 4.20 5.25 20.94
C ASN A 354 3.10 4.42 20.27
N ARG A 355 3.46 3.48 19.39
CA ARG A 355 2.47 2.61 18.74
C ARG A 355 1.76 1.69 19.73
N LEU A 356 2.49 1.09 20.67
CA LEU A 356 1.93 0.23 21.71
C LEU A 356 0.95 1.01 22.61
N ARG A 357 1.29 2.24 23.00
CA ARG A 357 0.40 3.11 23.79
C ARG A 357 -0.89 3.41 23.04
N VAL A 358 -0.79 3.84 21.79
CA VAL A 358 -1.96 4.17 20.94
C VAL A 358 -2.87 2.96 20.76
N LEU A 359 -2.30 1.77 20.51
CA LEU A 359 -3.09 0.54 20.35
C LEU A 359 -3.54 -0.09 21.67
N GLY A 360 -3.15 0.47 22.82
CA GLY A 360 -3.45 -0.12 24.13
C GLY A 360 -2.88 -1.53 24.26
N LEU A 361 -1.63 -1.74 23.82
CA LEU A 361 -0.92 -3.01 23.83
C LEU A 361 0.19 -2.96 24.89
N PRO A 362 0.03 -3.63 26.05
CA PRO A 362 1.10 -3.73 27.02
C PRO A 362 2.31 -4.45 26.40
N PRO A 363 3.53 -3.91 26.54
CA PRO A 363 4.72 -4.59 26.05
C PRO A 363 4.90 -5.92 26.78
N SER A 364 5.47 -6.91 26.08
CA SER A 364 5.89 -8.15 26.73
C SER A 364 6.91 -7.85 27.84
N PRO A 365 6.92 -8.65 28.93
CA PRO A 365 7.89 -8.46 29.99
C PRO A 365 9.32 -8.64 29.44
N VAL A 366 10.27 -7.93 30.06
CA VAL A 366 11.69 -8.12 29.77
C VAL A 366 12.03 -9.57 30.06
N CYS A 367 12.55 -10.28 29.06
CA CYS A 367 12.94 -11.68 29.22
C CYS A 367 14.06 -11.83 30.26
N ASP A 368 14.15 -13.01 30.87
CA ASP A 368 15.22 -13.35 31.81
C ASP A 368 16.58 -13.46 31.10
N ASP A 369 17.65 -13.48 31.88
CA ASP A 369 19.02 -13.47 31.36
C ASP A 369 19.38 -14.72 30.56
N SER A 370 18.87 -15.90 30.92
CA SER A 370 19.14 -17.14 30.20
C SER A 370 18.48 -17.13 28.82
N THR A 371 17.26 -16.58 28.74
CA THR A 371 16.57 -16.34 27.47
C THR A 371 17.30 -15.29 26.63
N PHE A 372 17.75 -14.19 27.26
CA PHE A 372 18.41 -13.09 26.56
C PHE A 372 19.72 -13.53 25.89
N ILE A 373 20.65 -14.16 26.63
CA ILE A 373 21.94 -14.58 26.05
C ILE A 373 21.75 -15.56 24.90
N ARG A 374 20.78 -16.48 25.01
CA ARG A 374 20.49 -17.42 23.93
C ARG A 374 20.01 -16.69 22.67
N ARG A 375 19.02 -15.80 22.79
CA ARG A 375 18.47 -15.05 21.63
C ARG A 375 19.52 -14.13 21.00
N ALA A 376 20.21 -13.33 21.81
CA ALA A 376 21.23 -12.40 21.32
C ALA A 376 22.38 -13.13 20.58
N THR A 377 22.86 -14.26 21.12
CA THR A 377 23.94 -15.02 20.47
C THR A 377 23.48 -15.67 19.16
N ILE A 378 22.26 -16.20 19.11
CA ILE A 378 21.73 -16.76 17.86
C ILE A 378 21.57 -15.66 16.80
N ASP A 379 20.99 -14.52 17.16
CA ASP A 379 20.69 -13.47 16.19
C ASP A 379 21.96 -12.80 15.66
N ILE A 380 22.91 -12.47 16.55
CA ILE A 380 24.13 -11.73 16.23
C ILE A 380 25.22 -12.66 15.70
N ALA A 381 25.56 -13.72 16.44
CA ALA A 381 26.69 -14.61 16.14
C ALA A 381 26.29 -15.87 15.34
N GLY A 382 24.99 -16.13 15.11
CA GLY A 382 24.55 -17.25 14.27
C GLY A 382 24.75 -18.64 14.91
N ARG A 383 25.03 -18.70 16.22
CA ARG A 383 25.29 -19.94 16.97
C ARG A 383 24.63 -19.92 18.34
N LEU A 384 24.64 -21.08 19.01
CA LEU A 384 24.30 -21.13 20.43
C LEU A 384 25.44 -20.54 21.28
N PRO A 385 25.14 -19.93 22.44
CA PRO A 385 26.17 -19.57 23.40
C PRO A 385 26.84 -20.82 23.95
N THR A 386 28.14 -20.77 24.14
CA THR A 386 28.92 -21.82 24.78
C THR A 386 28.55 -21.92 26.26
N ALA A 387 28.82 -23.07 26.88
CA ALA A 387 28.57 -23.25 28.31
C ALA A 387 29.35 -22.23 29.17
N ASP A 388 30.53 -21.81 28.73
CA ASP A 388 31.37 -20.83 29.44
C ASP A 388 30.80 -19.41 29.31
N GLU A 389 30.36 -19.00 28.12
CA GLU A 389 29.69 -17.71 27.90
C GLU A 389 28.41 -17.61 28.75
N VAL A 390 27.61 -18.67 28.80
CA VAL A 390 26.40 -18.71 29.65
C VAL A 390 26.76 -18.57 31.12
N ARG A 391 27.72 -19.37 31.62
CA ARG A 391 28.14 -19.31 33.03
C ARG A 391 28.68 -17.92 33.39
N ALA A 392 29.50 -17.33 32.54
CA ALA A 392 30.07 -16.01 32.76
C ALA A 392 28.98 -14.92 32.78
N PHE A 393 28.06 -14.93 31.82
CA PHE A 393 26.99 -13.92 31.72
C PHE A 393 25.96 -14.01 32.86
N LEU A 394 25.62 -15.22 33.30
CA LEU A 394 24.71 -15.43 34.42
C LEU A 394 25.35 -15.06 35.77
N ALA A 395 26.67 -15.20 35.90
CA ALA A 395 27.42 -14.77 37.09
C ALA A 395 27.66 -13.25 37.14
N ASP A 396 27.59 -12.54 36.00
CA ASP A 396 27.76 -11.09 35.93
C ASP A 396 26.54 -10.36 36.53
N SER A 397 26.80 -9.49 37.50
CA SER A 397 25.81 -8.65 38.19
C SER A 397 25.85 -7.19 37.77
N SER A 398 26.69 -6.83 36.79
CA SER A 398 26.80 -5.47 36.27
C SER A 398 25.48 -5.01 35.63
N ALA A 399 25.07 -3.77 35.91
CA ALA A 399 23.82 -3.21 35.40
C ALA A 399 23.78 -3.10 33.86
N ASP A 400 24.95 -3.01 33.22
CA ASP A 400 25.16 -2.89 31.77
C ASP A 400 25.56 -4.21 31.10
N LYS A 401 25.45 -5.36 31.79
CA LYS A 401 25.94 -6.65 31.27
C LYS A 401 25.33 -7.06 29.93
N ARG A 402 24.07 -6.68 29.65
CA ARG A 402 23.39 -6.96 28.38
C ARG A 402 24.00 -6.15 27.24
N ASP A 403 24.28 -4.88 27.48
CA ASP A 403 24.93 -3.99 26.51
C ASP A 403 26.35 -4.49 26.22
N ARG A 404 27.12 -4.84 27.28
CA ARG A 404 28.44 -5.46 27.12
C ARG A 404 28.41 -6.80 26.38
N LEU A 405 27.38 -7.63 26.58
CA LEU A 405 27.24 -8.87 25.83
C LEU A 405 27.02 -8.57 24.35
N VAL A 406 26.14 -7.62 24.02
CA VAL A 406 25.88 -7.21 22.63
C VAL A 406 27.16 -6.66 21.99
N ASP A 407 27.89 -5.77 22.67
CA ASP A 407 29.16 -5.21 22.18
C ASP A 407 30.19 -6.31 21.92
N ARG A 408 30.32 -7.28 22.84
CA ARG A 408 31.22 -8.43 22.65
C ARG A 408 30.82 -9.31 21.47
N LEU A 409 29.51 -9.53 21.28
CA LEU A 409 29.01 -10.35 20.18
C LEU A 409 29.20 -9.64 18.83
N ILE A 410 28.94 -8.33 18.75
CA ILE A 410 29.15 -7.54 17.53
C ILE A 410 30.65 -7.44 17.19
N ALA A 411 31.51 -7.33 18.20
CA ALA A 411 32.96 -7.31 18.02
C ALA A 411 33.58 -8.70 17.78
N SER A 412 32.78 -9.78 17.74
CA SER A 412 33.30 -11.12 17.54
C SER A 412 33.41 -11.49 16.06
N PRO A 413 34.34 -12.39 15.69
CA PRO A 413 34.39 -12.95 14.34
C PRO A 413 33.09 -13.66 13.94
N ASP A 414 32.34 -14.21 14.89
CA ASP A 414 31.08 -14.90 14.63
C ASP A 414 30.01 -13.94 14.07
N TYR A 415 30.00 -12.67 14.50
CA TYR A 415 29.14 -11.64 13.91
C TYR A 415 29.49 -11.41 12.45
N ALA A 416 30.78 -11.22 12.16
CA ALA A 416 31.27 -11.00 10.81
C ALA A 416 30.92 -12.19 9.90
N ASP A 417 31.13 -13.42 10.36
CA ASP A 417 30.79 -14.64 9.62
C ASP A 417 29.27 -14.76 9.35
N ASN A 418 28.44 -14.59 10.38
CA ASN A 418 26.99 -14.72 10.27
C ASN A 418 26.39 -13.63 9.35
N PHE A 419 26.82 -12.38 9.51
CA PHE A 419 26.30 -11.29 8.69
C PHE A 419 26.87 -11.30 7.27
N ALA A 420 28.11 -11.74 7.06
CA ALA A 420 28.66 -11.93 5.72
C ALA A 420 27.88 -13.01 4.95
N ALA A 421 27.43 -14.08 5.61
CA ALA A 421 26.58 -15.09 5.00
C ALA A 421 25.20 -14.52 4.60
N LYS A 422 24.57 -13.71 5.47
CA LYS A 422 23.29 -13.03 5.17
C LYS A 422 23.45 -12.08 3.98
N TRP A 423 24.48 -11.23 4.00
CA TRP A 423 24.75 -10.29 2.91
C TRP A 423 25.14 -10.98 1.61
N SER A 424 25.91 -12.07 1.68
CA SER A 424 26.23 -12.89 0.50
C SER A 424 24.97 -13.44 -0.15
N ALA A 425 24.00 -13.91 0.64
CA ALA A 425 22.72 -14.38 0.10
C ALA A 425 21.91 -13.24 -0.55
N LEU A 426 21.83 -12.07 0.09
CA LEU A 426 21.12 -10.90 -0.44
C LEU A 426 21.76 -10.37 -1.74
N LEU A 427 23.10 -10.33 -1.79
CA LEU A 427 23.87 -9.93 -2.97
C LEU A 427 24.06 -11.08 -3.97
N ARG A 428 23.25 -12.13 -3.85
CA ARG A 428 23.19 -13.27 -4.78
C ARG A 428 24.55 -13.94 -5.01
N ASN A 429 25.50 -13.85 -4.06
CA ASN A 429 26.83 -14.42 -4.17
C ASN A 429 26.77 -15.96 -4.19
N LYS A 430 26.67 -16.54 -5.40
CA LYS A 430 26.50 -17.97 -5.61
C LYS A 430 27.38 -18.48 -6.76
N ARG A 431 27.62 -19.79 -6.75
CA ARG A 431 28.42 -20.47 -7.79
C ARG A 431 27.54 -20.82 -8.98
N ARG A 432 27.95 -20.47 -10.20
CA ARG A 432 27.31 -20.96 -11.44
C ARG A 432 28.01 -22.19 -12.01
N ASN A 433 29.32 -22.28 -11.81
CA ASN A 433 30.17 -23.39 -12.23
C ASN A 433 31.32 -23.60 -11.23
N GLY A 434 32.13 -24.63 -11.43
CA GLY A 434 33.24 -24.96 -10.52
C GLY A 434 34.31 -23.86 -10.42
N THR A 435 34.50 -23.08 -11.48
CA THR A 435 35.51 -22.00 -11.56
C THR A 435 35.11 -20.72 -10.82
N ASP A 436 33.82 -20.51 -10.55
CA ASP A 436 33.32 -19.36 -9.79
C ASP A 436 33.57 -19.46 -8.27
N SER A 437 34.00 -20.62 -7.79
CA SER A 437 34.22 -20.88 -6.36
C SER A 437 35.21 -19.88 -5.74
N VAL A 438 36.33 -19.60 -6.41
CA VAL A 438 37.35 -18.67 -5.90
C VAL A 438 36.79 -17.26 -5.72
N TYR A 439 36.04 -16.75 -6.70
CA TYR A 439 35.50 -15.39 -6.66
C TYR A 439 34.36 -15.23 -5.64
N THR A 440 33.52 -16.25 -5.51
CA THR A 440 32.43 -16.24 -4.53
C THR A 440 32.95 -16.28 -3.10
N PHE A 441 34.02 -17.04 -2.82
CA PHE A 441 34.73 -17.00 -1.53
C PHE A 441 35.38 -15.64 -1.29
N ARG A 442 36.13 -15.09 -2.26
CA ARG A 442 36.77 -13.78 -2.08
C ARG A 442 35.76 -12.66 -1.83
N PHE A 443 34.58 -12.70 -2.47
CA PHE A 443 33.55 -11.69 -2.22
C PHE A 443 32.92 -11.86 -0.83
N HIS A 444 32.69 -13.11 -0.40
CA HIS A 444 32.27 -13.41 0.97
C HIS A 444 33.30 -12.89 1.99
N ASP A 445 34.59 -13.16 1.77
CA ASP A 445 35.67 -12.75 2.66
C ASP A 445 35.80 -11.22 2.69
N TRP A 446 35.59 -10.54 1.57
CA TRP A 446 35.53 -9.08 1.55
C TRP A 446 34.39 -8.53 2.41
N LEU A 447 33.19 -9.13 2.35
CA LEU A 447 32.05 -8.73 3.19
C LEU A 447 32.33 -9.00 4.66
N ARG A 448 32.88 -10.18 4.97
CA ARG A 448 33.30 -10.57 6.30
C ARG A 448 34.32 -9.58 6.88
N ASP A 449 35.38 -9.28 6.14
CA ASP A 449 36.43 -8.34 6.56
C ASP A 449 35.92 -6.90 6.67
N ALA A 450 34.91 -6.52 5.90
CA ALA A 450 34.24 -5.23 6.04
C ALA A 450 33.46 -5.14 7.36
N LEU A 451 32.74 -6.20 7.71
CA LEU A 451 31.96 -6.30 8.95
C LEU A 451 32.86 -6.42 10.18
N ASP A 452 33.91 -7.25 10.12
CA ASP A 452 34.89 -7.44 11.20
C ASP A 452 35.63 -6.14 11.55
N ARG A 453 35.96 -5.34 10.54
CA ARG A 453 36.56 -4.00 10.72
C ARG A 453 35.54 -2.91 11.04
N ASN A 454 34.26 -3.25 11.16
CA ASN A 454 33.16 -2.31 11.39
C ASN A 454 33.17 -1.13 10.39
N LEU A 455 33.31 -1.43 9.10
CA LEU A 455 33.26 -0.39 8.07
C LEU A 455 31.89 0.31 8.08
N PRO A 456 31.85 1.65 7.91
CA PRO A 456 30.60 2.37 7.76
C PRO A 456 29.77 1.82 6.61
N TYR A 457 28.45 1.73 6.81
CA TYR A 457 27.52 1.16 5.83
C TYR A 457 27.64 1.82 4.45
N ASP A 458 27.80 3.15 4.38
CA ASP A 458 27.96 3.87 3.12
C ASP A 458 29.22 3.44 2.35
N GLN A 459 30.29 3.04 3.06
CA GLN A 459 31.51 2.52 2.44
C GLN A 459 31.32 1.10 1.91
N ILE A 460 30.55 0.25 2.61
CA ILE A 460 30.19 -1.08 2.12
C ILE A 460 29.36 -0.95 0.84
N VAL A 461 28.31 -0.12 0.86
CA VAL A 461 27.43 0.12 -0.29
C VAL A 461 28.22 0.69 -1.47
N ARG A 462 29.05 1.72 -1.23
CA ARG A 462 29.92 2.29 -2.27
C ARG A 462 30.88 1.24 -2.82
N GLY A 463 31.51 0.43 -1.96
CA GLY A 463 32.44 -0.63 -2.35
C GLY A 463 31.81 -1.67 -3.28
N VAL A 464 30.51 -1.97 -3.11
CA VAL A 464 29.76 -2.85 -4.02
C VAL A 464 29.36 -2.12 -5.30
N LEU A 465 28.68 -0.98 -5.20
CA LEU A 465 28.08 -0.29 -6.36
C LEU A 465 29.11 0.36 -7.30
N THR A 466 30.30 0.70 -6.81
CA THR A 466 31.37 1.28 -7.62
C THR A 466 32.51 0.30 -7.91
N ALA A 467 32.28 -1.00 -7.70
CA ALA A 467 33.28 -2.02 -7.94
C ALA A 467 33.67 -2.06 -9.43
N ALA A 468 34.96 -2.04 -9.72
CA ALA A 468 35.48 -2.05 -11.09
C ALA A 468 36.81 -2.82 -11.19
N GLY A 469 37.15 -3.28 -12.38
CA GLY A 469 38.38 -4.01 -12.65
C GLY A 469 38.22 -5.52 -12.45
N ASP A 470 39.29 -6.16 -12.01
CA ASP A 470 39.36 -7.62 -11.91
C ASP A 470 38.76 -8.14 -10.59
N ALA A 471 38.00 -9.23 -10.63
CA ALA A 471 37.30 -9.79 -9.47
C ALA A 471 38.24 -10.48 -8.46
N GLU A 472 39.49 -10.76 -8.82
CA GLU A 472 40.52 -11.23 -7.91
C GLU A 472 41.07 -10.09 -7.05
N ALA A 473 41.29 -8.93 -7.67
CA ALA A 473 41.78 -7.71 -7.01
C ALA A 473 40.68 -6.91 -6.30
N HIS A 474 39.46 -6.88 -6.86
CA HIS A 474 38.30 -6.19 -6.33
C HIS A 474 37.11 -7.15 -6.24
N PRO A 475 37.01 -7.96 -5.17
CA PRO A 475 36.01 -9.02 -5.05
C PRO A 475 34.54 -8.60 -5.25
N PRO A 476 34.09 -7.39 -4.86
CA PRO A 476 32.71 -6.97 -5.11
C PRO A 476 32.28 -6.92 -6.59
N VAL A 477 33.23 -6.89 -7.54
CA VAL A 477 32.94 -7.06 -8.98
C VAL A 477 32.18 -8.36 -9.25
N GLN A 478 32.31 -9.37 -8.40
CA GLN A 478 31.55 -10.62 -8.50
C GLN A 478 30.03 -10.39 -8.51
N TRP A 479 29.50 -9.36 -7.83
CA TRP A 479 28.09 -9.02 -7.88
C TRP A 479 27.65 -8.65 -9.31
N PHE A 480 28.38 -7.78 -10.00
CA PHE A 480 28.10 -7.42 -11.40
C PHE A 480 28.24 -8.60 -12.36
N ARG A 481 29.14 -9.54 -12.07
CA ARG A 481 29.28 -10.77 -12.85
C ARG A 481 28.08 -11.70 -12.70
N GLU A 482 27.50 -11.76 -11.51
CA GLU A 482 26.30 -12.57 -11.23
C GLU A 482 25.03 -11.87 -11.72
N VAL A 483 24.83 -10.64 -11.29
CA VAL A 483 23.71 -9.78 -11.65
C VAL A 483 24.11 -8.97 -12.88
N SER A 484 24.08 -9.60 -14.05
CA SER A 484 24.61 -9.02 -15.30
C SER A 484 23.62 -8.15 -16.07
N GLN A 485 22.33 -8.20 -15.73
CA GLN A 485 21.30 -7.39 -16.40
C GLN A 485 21.15 -6.04 -15.68
N PRO A 486 21.27 -4.89 -16.37
CA PRO A 486 21.12 -3.56 -15.77
C PRO A 486 19.84 -3.41 -14.93
N GLY A 487 18.69 -3.85 -15.45
CA GLY A 487 17.44 -3.82 -14.70
C GLY A 487 17.47 -4.60 -13.38
N LEU A 488 18.14 -5.76 -13.33
CA LEU A 488 18.30 -6.52 -12.08
C LEU A 488 19.27 -5.84 -11.11
N GLN A 489 20.33 -5.20 -11.61
CA GLN A 489 21.27 -4.43 -10.78
C GLN A 489 20.56 -3.24 -10.14
N MET A 490 19.73 -2.54 -10.91
CA MET A 490 18.88 -1.45 -10.43
C MET A 490 17.87 -1.95 -9.40
N GLU A 491 17.13 -3.02 -9.69
CA GLU A 491 16.13 -3.59 -8.77
C GLU A 491 16.77 -4.01 -7.43
N ASP A 492 17.91 -4.71 -7.47
CA ASP A 492 18.66 -5.08 -6.27
C ASP A 492 19.14 -3.83 -5.51
N THR A 493 19.65 -2.81 -6.23
CA THR A 493 20.12 -1.56 -5.61
C THR A 493 19.00 -0.81 -4.90
N ALA A 494 17.87 -0.63 -5.58
CA ALA A 494 16.69 0.02 -5.04
C ALA A 494 16.17 -0.71 -3.80
N GLN A 495 16.05 -2.04 -3.88
CA GLN A 495 15.44 -2.82 -2.81
C GLN A 495 16.38 -2.99 -1.60
N LEU A 496 17.66 -3.32 -1.84
CA LEU A 496 18.60 -3.68 -0.77
C LEU A 496 19.17 -2.46 -0.06
N PHE A 497 19.40 -1.36 -0.78
CA PHE A 497 20.08 -0.18 -0.21
C PHE A 497 19.16 1.00 0.03
N LEU A 498 18.06 1.12 -0.72
CA LEU A 498 17.09 2.23 -0.57
C LEU A 498 15.76 1.79 0.05
N GLY A 499 15.49 0.49 0.14
CA GLY A 499 14.23 -0.05 0.65
C GLY A 499 13.03 0.18 -0.31
N MET A 500 13.30 0.44 -1.59
CA MET A 500 12.30 0.80 -2.61
C MET A 500 12.04 -0.37 -3.55
N ARG A 501 10.78 -0.60 -3.96
CA ARG A 501 10.41 -1.71 -4.85
C ARG A 501 10.04 -1.18 -6.23
N LEU A 502 11.03 -1.08 -7.12
CA LEU A 502 10.79 -0.63 -8.50
C LEU A 502 10.46 -1.76 -9.47
N GLY A 503 10.61 -3.04 -9.11
CA GLY A 503 10.45 -4.16 -10.06
C GLY A 503 9.12 -4.18 -10.83
N CYS A 504 7.99 -3.85 -10.19
CA CYS A 504 6.71 -3.77 -10.91
C CYS A 504 6.65 -2.60 -11.90
N ALA A 505 7.41 -1.53 -11.66
CA ALA A 505 7.50 -0.35 -12.51
C ALA A 505 8.14 -0.63 -13.88
N LYS A 506 8.72 -1.82 -14.09
CA LYS A 506 9.36 -2.22 -15.36
C LYS A 506 8.40 -2.27 -16.54
N CYS A 507 7.21 -2.84 -16.33
CA CYS A 507 6.27 -3.14 -17.41
C CYS A 507 5.05 -2.19 -17.43
N HIS A 508 4.78 -1.52 -16.32
CA HIS A 508 3.69 -0.57 -16.11
C HIS A 508 4.02 0.27 -14.88
N HIS A 509 3.38 1.42 -14.60
CA HIS A 509 3.69 2.13 -13.35
C HIS A 509 3.32 1.29 -12.13
N HIS A 510 4.03 1.50 -11.02
CA HIS A 510 3.87 0.69 -9.83
C HIS A 510 2.43 0.77 -9.31
N PRO A 511 1.74 -0.36 -9.08
CA PRO A 511 0.31 -0.35 -8.76
C PRO A 511 0.02 0.10 -7.32
N PHE A 512 1.03 0.17 -6.46
CA PHE A 512 0.91 0.46 -5.03
C PHE A 512 1.86 1.55 -4.51
N GLU A 513 2.68 2.14 -5.39
CA GLU A 513 3.70 3.14 -5.04
C GLU A 513 3.73 4.19 -6.15
N GLU A 514 4.42 5.30 -5.93
CA GLU A 514 4.47 6.44 -6.86
C GLU A 514 5.38 6.24 -8.07
N TRP A 515 6.12 5.13 -8.15
CA TRP A 515 7.13 4.90 -9.18
C TRP A 515 6.54 4.64 -10.56
N SER A 516 6.96 5.42 -11.54
CA SER A 516 6.62 5.28 -12.96
C SER A 516 7.60 4.38 -13.73
N GLN A 517 7.24 4.03 -14.96
CA GLN A 517 8.17 3.36 -15.89
C GLN A 517 9.38 4.24 -16.19
N GLN A 518 9.16 5.56 -16.29
CA GLN A 518 10.24 6.51 -16.51
C GLN A 518 11.24 6.50 -15.34
N ASP A 519 10.76 6.38 -14.10
CA ASP A 519 11.64 6.24 -12.92
C ASP A 519 12.44 4.94 -12.97
N TYR A 520 11.81 3.83 -13.35
CA TYR A 520 12.47 2.54 -13.53
C TYR A 520 13.61 2.62 -14.55
N TYR A 521 13.29 3.05 -15.78
CA TYR A 521 14.26 3.09 -16.88
C TYR A 521 15.29 4.22 -16.70
N GLY A 522 14.91 5.33 -16.06
CA GLY A 522 15.82 6.40 -15.68
C GLY A 522 16.86 5.94 -14.67
N PHE A 523 16.47 5.12 -13.69
CA PHE A 523 17.43 4.53 -12.75
C PHE A 523 18.24 3.39 -13.40
N GLU A 524 17.62 2.54 -14.22
CA GLU A 524 18.33 1.49 -14.96
C GLU A 524 19.45 2.06 -15.84
N ALA A 525 19.26 3.26 -16.42
CA ALA A 525 20.23 3.92 -17.28
C ALA A 525 21.64 4.04 -16.66
N PHE A 526 21.75 4.21 -15.33
CA PHE A 526 23.05 4.25 -14.63
C PHE A 526 23.84 2.95 -14.76
N PHE A 527 23.15 1.82 -14.89
CA PHE A 527 23.74 0.49 -14.97
C PHE A 527 24.02 0.04 -16.41
N THR A 528 23.37 0.66 -17.41
CA THR A 528 23.59 0.34 -18.83
C THR A 528 25.01 0.63 -19.32
N GLN A 529 25.74 1.51 -18.63
CA GLN A 529 27.14 1.84 -18.93
C GLN A 529 28.14 0.85 -18.35
N VAL A 530 27.70 -0.12 -17.53
CA VAL A 530 28.55 -1.14 -16.93
C VAL A 530 28.80 -2.26 -17.94
N GLY A 531 30.03 -2.33 -18.46
CA GLY A 531 30.45 -3.40 -19.36
C GLY A 531 31.23 -4.50 -18.63
N LEU A 532 30.84 -5.75 -18.81
CA LEU A 532 31.68 -6.90 -18.49
C LEU A 532 32.60 -7.16 -19.70
N LYS A 533 33.91 -7.13 -19.49
CA LYS A 533 34.92 -7.39 -20.53
C LYS A 533 35.45 -8.81 -20.45
#